data_AF-A0A8T3QZY7-F1
#
_entry.id   AF-A0A8T3QZY7-F1
#
_cell.length_a   1.000
_cell.length_b   1.000
_cell.length_c   1.000
_cell.angle_alpha   90.00
_cell.angle_beta   90.00
_cell.angle_gamma   90.00
#
_symmetry.space_group_name_H-M   'P 1'
#
loop_
_entity.id
_entity.type
_entity.pdbx_description
1 polymer ?
#
loop_
_entity_poly.entity_id
_entity_poly.type
_entity_poly.pdbx_seq_one_letter_code
_entity_poly.pdbx_strand_id
1 'polypeptide(L)'
;AAGAPLSPEVHVAATSALAPTRHAIEVRLSAEDPARDFAPTPGRIGAWVMPSGPGIRVDSAVEAGERIPPDYDPMIAKIMSVGADRQAAISTMVAGLKEVVVTGVQTTLPFHHAVMAHASFLAAELSTDWVIDHWDGPAARDELIDHARAAAAGAVTRASADAPSGPAGTTSLHKDDPGAGTIWRDAGRRAAVDRWPR
;
A
#
# COMPACT_ATOMS: atom_id res chain seq x y z
N ALA A 1 4.13 29.40 6.11
CA ALA A 1 3.88 30.54 7.02
C ALA A 1 5.21 30.98 7.63
N ALA A 2 5.51 32.29 7.60
CA ALA A 2 6.77 32.90 8.06
C ALA A 2 6.52 33.93 9.19
N GLY A 3 5.79 33.53 10.24
CA GLY A 3 5.47 34.41 11.39
C GLY A 3 4.22 35.28 11.24
N ALA A 4 3.48 35.16 10.13
CA ALA A 4 2.18 35.82 9.99
C ALA A 4 1.13 35.19 10.94
N PRO A 5 0.21 36.00 11.49
CA PRO A 5 -0.91 35.47 12.28
C PRO A 5 -1.81 34.57 11.42
N LEU A 6 -2.58 33.69 12.09
CA LEU A 6 -3.57 32.84 11.42
C LEU A 6 -4.62 33.72 10.73
N SER A 7 -5.05 33.32 9.53
CA SER A 7 -6.08 34.07 8.80
C SER A 7 -7.43 33.98 9.54
N PRO A 8 -8.34 34.95 9.33
CA PRO A 8 -9.70 34.86 9.83
C PRO A 8 -10.41 33.56 9.42
N GLU A 9 -10.14 33.05 8.21
CA GLU A 9 -10.69 31.78 7.71
C GLU A 9 -10.24 30.58 8.55
N VAL A 10 -8.96 30.55 8.95
CA VAL A 10 -8.44 29.50 9.85
C VAL A 10 -9.10 29.58 11.22
N HIS A 11 -9.32 30.78 11.74
CA HIS A 11 -10.05 30.94 13.00
C HIS A 11 -11.49 30.43 12.91
N VAL A 12 -12.22 30.75 11.83
CA VAL A 12 -13.57 30.23 11.58
C VAL A 12 -13.56 28.70 11.45
N ALA A 13 -12.61 28.14 10.69
CA ALA A 13 -12.45 26.70 10.55
C ALA A 13 -12.17 26.02 11.91
N ALA A 14 -11.29 26.60 12.73
CA ALA A 14 -10.98 26.10 14.06
C ALA A 14 -12.20 26.09 14.98
N THR A 15 -13.05 27.12 14.92
CA THR A 15 -14.32 27.13 15.67
C THR A 15 -15.25 26.00 15.22
N SER A 16 -15.36 25.74 13.91
CA SER A 16 -16.18 24.64 13.41
C SER A 16 -15.65 23.25 13.77
N ALA A 17 -14.35 23.10 13.98
CA ALA A 17 -13.71 21.84 14.37
C ALA A 17 -14.05 21.38 15.79
N LEU A 18 -14.62 22.26 16.64
CA LEU A 18 -15.05 21.93 18.00
C LEU A 18 -16.23 20.94 18.04
N ALA A 19 -16.93 20.76 16.91
CA ALA A 19 -18.01 19.79 16.76
C ALA A 19 -17.73 18.90 15.54
N PRO A 20 -16.83 17.91 15.64
CA PRO A 20 -16.49 17.05 14.51
C PRO A 20 -17.74 16.28 14.02
N THR A 21 -18.05 16.40 12.72
CA THR A 21 -19.24 15.82 12.09
C THR A 21 -18.96 14.55 11.28
N ARG A 22 -17.70 14.10 11.29
CA ARG A 22 -17.19 12.98 10.49
C ARG A 22 -16.17 12.19 11.29
N HIS A 23 -15.89 10.99 10.82
CA HIS A 23 -14.80 10.17 11.33
C HIS A 23 -13.77 9.95 10.25
N ALA A 24 -12.50 9.94 10.64
CA ALA A 24 -11.40 9.59 9.76
C ALA A 24 -10.55 8.51 10.41
N ILE A 25 -9.99 7.62 9.58
CA ILE A 25 -9.05 6.57 10.00
C ILE A 25 -7.85 6.66 9.08
N GLU A 26 -6.66 6.72 9.67
CA GLU A 26 -5.37 6.60 8.97
C GLU A 26 -4.78 5.20 9.21
N VAL A 27 -4.23 4.61 8.16
CA VAL A 27 -3.30 3.50 8.26
C VAL A 27 -1.97 3.90 7.63
N ARG A 28 -0.88 3.44 8.25
CA ARG A 28 0.48 3.60 7.72
C ARG A 28 0.87 2.30 7.04
N LEU A 29 0.90 2.32 5.72
CA LEU A 29 1.42 1.21 4.94
C LEU A 29 2.95 1.30 4.96
N SER A 30 3.59 0.26 5.47
CA SER A 30 5.04 0.18 5.62
C SER A 30 5.56 -1.10 4.99
N ALA A 31 6.80 -1.08 4.54
CA ALA A 31 7.51 -2.28 4.09
C ALA A 31 8.01 -3.10 5.29
N GLU A 32 7.10 -3.74 5.99
CA GLU A 32 7.35 -4.64 7.12
C GLU A 32 6.62 -5.96 6.87
N ASP A 33 7.08 -7.06 7.45
CA ASP A 33 6.45 -8.37 7.33
C ASP A 33 5.73 -8.76 8.64
N PRO A 34 4.39 -8.65 8.70
CA PRO A 34 3.61 -9.02 9.88
C PRO A 34 3.72 -10.50 10.28
N ALA A 35 4.14 -11.39 9.37
CA ALA A 35 4.37 -12.80 9.67
C ALA A 35 5.75 -13.07 10.29
N ARG A 36 6.64 -12.07 10.29
CA ARG A 36 7.99 -12.12 10.85
C ARG A 36 8.20 -11.01 11.87
N ASP A 37 7.28 -10.91 12.83
CA ASP A 37 7.33 -9.91 13.91
C ASP A 37 7.52 -8.47 13.38
N PHE A 38 6.87 -8.14 12.27
CA PHE A 38 6.96 -6.84 11.60
C PHE A 38 8.40 -6.45 11.20
N ALA A 39 9.26 -7.43 10.91
CA ALA A 39 10.61 -7.15 10.45
C ALA A 39 10.59 -6.28 9.18
N PRO A 40 11.45 -5.24 9.09
CA PRO A 40 11.51 -4.37 7.92
C PRO A 40 11.96 -5.15 6.69
N THR A 41 11.39 -4.81 5.54
CA THR A 41 11.65 -5.45 4.24
C THR A 41 12.11 -4.42 3.19
N PRO A 42 13.29 -3.80 3.40
CA PRO A 42 13.83 -2.83 2.45
C PRO A 42 14.04 -3.47 1.08
N GLY A 43 13.72 -2.74 0.03
CA GLY A 43 13.69 -3.31 -1.30
C GLY A 43 13.24 -2.32 -2.36
N ARG A 44 13.18 -2.78 -3.60
CA ARG A 44 12.66 -1.98 -4.71
C ARG A 44 11.18 -2.28 -4.86
N ILE A 45 10.36 -1.24 -4.87
CA ILE A 45 8.94 -1.33 -5.20
C ILE A 45 8.83 -1.70 -6.69
N GLY A 46 8.16 -2.80 -6.98
CA GLY A 46 7.86 -3.23 -8.34
C GLY A 46 6.67 -2.46 -8.88
N ALA A 47 5.48 -2.80 -8.38
CA ALA A 47 4.22 -2.12 -8.64
C ALA A 47 3.74 -1.42 -7.37
N TRP A 48 3.16 -0.24 -7.54
CA TRP A 48 2.47 0.53 -6.52
C TRP A 48 1.16 1.03 -7.10
N VAL A 49 0.04 0.45 -6.65
CA VAL A 49 -1.31 0.88 -7.01
C VAL A 49 -1.95 1.45 -5.75
N MET A 50 -2.15 2.75 -5.76
CA MET A 50 -2.82 3.47 -4.69
C MET A 50 -4.33 3.25 -4.76
N PRO A 51 -5.02 3.18 -3.62
CA PRO A 51 -6.47 3.18 -3.59
C PRO A 51 -7.00 4.54 -4.00
N SER A 52 -8.22 4.56 -4.52
CA SER A 52 -8.85 5.80 -4.97
C SER A 52 -10.34 5.84 -4.62
N GLY A 53 -11.00 6.94 -4.97
CA GLY A 53 -12.45 7.08 -4.81
C GLY A 53 -12.89 7.98 -3.65
N PRO A 54 -14.22 8.15 -3.49
CA PRO A 54 -14.77 9.09 -2.54
C PRO A 54 -14.36 8.78 -1.10
N GLY A 55 -13.84 9.79 -0.40
CA GLY A 55 -13.46 9.66 1.01
C GLY A 55 -12.13 8.96 1.25
N ILE A 56 -11.36 8.63 0.21
CA ILE A 56 -9.97 8.17 0.32
C ILE A 56 -9.01 9.33 0.04
N ARG A 57 -7.98 9.43 0.88
CA ARG A 57 -6.79 10.25 0.66
C ARG A 57 -5.56 9.36 0.78
N VAL A 58 -4.55 9.63 -0.04
CA VAL A 58 -3.26 8.93 0.03
C VAL A 58 -2.16 9.96 0.02
N ASP A 59 -1.28 9.88 1.02
CA ASP A 59 -0.04 10.65 1.08
C ASP A 59 1.09 9.64 0.88
N SER A 60 1.63 9.56 -0.34
CA SER A 60 2.66 8.58 -0.70
C SER A 60 4.08 9.15 -0.53
N ALA A 61 4.99 8.32 -0.03
CA ALA A 61 6.40 8.66 0.13
C ALA A 61 7.29 8.07 -0.97
N VAL A 62 6.74 7.17 -1.80
CA VAL A 62 7.48 6.43 -2.83
C VAL A 62 6.67 6.26 -4.11
N GLU A 63 7.38 6.10 -5.22
CA GLU A 63 6.80 5.75 -6.52
C GLU A 63 7.18 4.32 -6.97
N ALA A 64 6.47 3.79 -7.96
CA ALA A 64 6.81 2.50 -8.55
C ALA A 64 8.25 2.54 -9.14
N GLY A 65 9.04 1.52 -8.82
CA GLY A 65 10.46 1.46 -9.19
C GLY A 65 11.40 2.10 -8.17
N GLU A 66 10.93 2.86 -7.17
CA GLU A 66 11.81 3.40 -6.14
C GLU A 66 12.27 2.35 -5.13
N ARG A 67 13.31 2.67 -4.38
CA ARG A 67 13.89 1.80 -3.36
C ARG A 67 13.59 2.35 -1.97
N ILE A 68 13.07 1.49 -1.11
CA ILE A 68 12.96 1.72 0.33
C ILE A 68 14.33 1.43 0.95
N PRO A 69 14.98 2.43 1.57
CA PRO A 69 16.27 2.26 2.23
C PRO A 69 16.14 1.46 3.54
N PRO A 70 17.21 0.78 3.99
CA PRO A 70 17.21 0.09 5.28
C PRO A 70 17.41 1.03 6.48
N ASP A 71 17.92 2.25 6.25
CA ASP A 71 18.41 3.14 7.31
C ASP A 71 17.33 4.05 7.91
N TYR A 72 16.11 4.04 7.36
CA TYR A 72 15.01 4.91 7.75
C TYR A 72 13.72 4.10 7.99
N ASP A 73 12.70 4.80 8.49
CA ASP A 73 11.33 4.28 8.60
C ASP A 73 10.87 3.69 7.23
N PRO A 74 10.46 2.40 7.19
CA PRO A 74 10.10 1.72 5.94
C PRO A 74 8.71 2.12 5.40
N MET A 75 8.16 3.26 5.82
CA MET A 75 6.85 3.76 5.39
C MET A 75 6.76 3.98 3.87
N ILE A 76 5.73 3.40 3.26
CA ILE A 76 5.38 3.51 1.83
C ILE A 76 4.40 4.67 1.62
N ALA A 77 3.33 4.68 2.41
CA ALA A 77 2.28 5.68 2.30
C ALA A 77 1.43 5.75 3.57
N LYS A 78 0.80 6.89 3.78
CA LYS A 78 -0.38 7.00 4.63
C LYS A 78 -1.60 6.83 3.74
N ILE A 79 -2.54 5.99 4.17
CA ILE A 79 -3.85 5.86 3.52
C ILE A 79 -4.89 6.28 4.55
N MET A 80 -5.72 7.26 4.19
CA MET A 80 -6.73 7.83 5.07
C MET A 80 -8.10 7.64 4.46
N SER A 81 -9.06 7.27 5.28
CA SER A 81 -10.47 7.21 4.94
C SER A 81 -11.24 8.25 5.75
N VAL A 82 -12.33 8.77 5.19
CA VAL A 82 -13.29 9.61 5.92
C VAL A 82 -14.73 9.15 5.65
N GLY A 83 -15.54 9.11 6.70
CA GLY A 83 -16.95 8.71 6.68
C GLY A 83 -17.82 9.63 7.54
N ALA A 84 -19.15 9.52 7.37
CA ALA A 84 -20.10 10.25 8.21
C ALA A 84 -20.03 9.80 9.68
N ASP A 85 -19.77 8.51 9.89
CA ASP A 85 -19.51 7.90 11.19
C ASP A 85 -18.32 6.94 11.10
N ARG A 86 -17.96 6.33 12.24
CA ARG A 86 -16.82 5.41 12.33
C ARG A 86 -17.00 4.17 11.45
N GLN A 87 -18.20 3.61 11.36
CA GLN A 87 -18.45 2.42 10.55
C GLN A 87 -18.32 2.72 9.06
N ALA A 88 -18.83 3.88 8.62
CA ALA A 88 -18.65 4.36 7.25
C ALA A 88 -17.15 4.56 6.92
N ALA A 89 -16.37 5.16 7.83
CA ALA A 89 -14.92 5.32 7.63
C ALA A 89 -14.21 3.97 7.52
N ILE A 90 -14.53 3.00 8.39
CA ILE A 90 -13.98 1.64 8.32
C ILE A 90 -14.35 0.97 7.00
N SER A 91 -15.62 1.03 6.58
CA SER A 91 -16.08 0.44 5.33
C SER A 91 -15.34 1.02 4.12
N THR A 92 -15.16 2.35 4.08
CA THR A 92 -14.35 3.03 3.06
C THR A 92 -12.90 2.57 3.11
N MET A 93 -12.28 2.45 4.29
CA MET A 93 -10.92 1.94 4.42
C MET A 93 -10.80 0.50 3.93
N VAL A 94 -11.72 -0.40 4.30
CA VAL A 94 -11.73 -1.79 3.85
C VAL A 94 -11.83 -1.89 2.34
N ALA A 95 -12.69 -1.08 1.71
CA ALA A 95 -12.80 -1.02 0.26
C ALA A 95 -11.50 -0.51 -0.38
N GLY A 96 -10.93 0.59 0.14
CA GLY A 96 -9.67 1.14 -0.34
C GLY A 96 -8.52 0.14 -0.22
N LEU A 97 -8.35 -0.50 0.94
CA LEU A 97 -7.27 -1.48 1.15
C LEU A 97 -7.32 -2.65 0.16
N LYS A 98 -8.51 -3.06 -0.32
CA LYS A 98 -8.65 -4.08 -1.38
C LYS A 98 -8.12 -3.63 -2.74
N GLU A 99 -8.01 -2.33 -2.99
CA GLU A 99 -7.43 -1.81 -4.24
C GLU A 99 -5.91 -1.68 -4.18
N VAL A 100 -5.32 -1.68 -2.97
CA VAL A 100 -3.89 -1.50 -2.76
C VAL A 100 -3.12 -2.66 -3.37
N VAL A 101 -2.11 -2.33 -4.19
CA VAL A 101 -1.14 -3.30 -4.69
C VAL A 101 0.25 -2.79 -4.44
N VAL A 102 1.06 -3.57 -3.72
CA VAL A 102 2.51 -3.36 -3.59
C VAL A 102 3.21 -4.64 -3.96
N THR A 103 4.24 -4.56 -4.80
CA THR A 103 5.10 -5.72 -5.09
C THR A 103 6.57 -5.40 -4.87
N GLY A 104 7.39 -6.43 -4.73
CA GLY A 104 8.85 -6.33 -4.54
C GLY A 104 9.30 -6.22 -3.08
N VAL A 105 8.39 -5.97 -2.15
CA VAL A 105 8.59 -5.95 -0.68
C VAL A 105 7.39 -6.58 0.03
N GLN A 106 7.56 -6.98 1.30
CA GLN A 106 6.42 -7.29 2.17
C GLN A 106 5.82 -6.00 2.68
N THR A 107 4.56 -6.04 3.12
CA THR A 107 3.93 -4.85 3.70
C THR A 107 3.05 -5.16 4.90
N THR A 108 2.71 -4.12 5.66
CA THR A 108 1.72 -4.17 6.75
C THR A 108 0.27 -4.32 6.27
N LEU A 109 0.02 -4.42 4.96
CA LEU A 109 -1.34 -4.55 4.39
C LEU A 109 -2.16 -5.71 4.99
N PRO A 110 -1.62 -6.94 5.19
CA PRO A 110 -2.35 -8.04 5.83
C PRO A 110 -2.82 -7.71 7.24
N PHE A 111 -1.96 -7.06 8.02
CA PHE A 111 -2.29 -6.64 9.37
C PHE A 111 -3.42 -5.62 9.37
N HIS A 112 -3.36 -4.62 8.48
CA HIS A 112 -4.43 -3.63 8.36
C HIS A 112 -5.78 -4.26 7.97
N HIS A 113 -5.79 -5.25 7.07
CA HIS A 113 -7.01 -6.00 6.76
C HIS A 113 -7.59 -6.72 7.98
N ALA A 114 -6.74 -7.38 8.76
CA ALA A 114 -7.19 -8.11 9.95
C ALA A 114 -7.74 -7.16 11.02
N VAL A 115 -7.06 -6.04 11.29
CA VAL A 115 -7.53 -5.02 12.25
C VAL A 115 -8.90 -4.49 11.85
N MET A 116 -9.09 -4.14 10.57
CA MET A 116 -10.38 -3.58 10.10
C MET A 116 -11.52 -4.59 10.16
N ALA A 117 -11.22 -5.90 10.14
CA ALA A 117 -12.20 -6.97 10.25
C ALA A 117 -12.47 -7.42 11.70
N HIS A 118 -11.62 -7.02 12.66
CA HIS A 118 -11.71 -7.55 14.02
C HIS A 118 -12.88 -6.94 14.80
N ALA A 119 -13.65 -7.79 15.50
CA ALA A 119 -14.85 -7.40 16.23
C ALA A 119 -14.60 -6.27 17.25
N SER A 120 -13.56 -6.39 18.08
CA SER A 120 -13.21 -5.34 19.07
C SER A 120 -12.83 -4.01 18.39
N PHE A 121 -12.13 -4.05 17.25
CA PHE A 121 -11.88 -2.84 16.48
C PHE A 121 -13.18 -2.25 15.96
N LEU A 122 -14.10 -3.04 15.40
CA LEU A 122 -15.41 -2.55 14.95
C LEU A 122 -16.24 -1.94 16.10
N ALA A 123 -16.21 -2.55 17.28
CA ALA A 123 -16.92 -2.10 18.48
C ALA A 123 -16.25 -0.91 19.21
N ALA A 124 -15.05 -0.50 18.78
CA ALA A 124 -14.20 0.48 19.47
C ALA A 124 -13.81 0.07 20.91
N GLU A 125 -13.70 -1.23 21.14
CA GLU A 125 -13.22 -1.84 22.38
C GLU A 125 -11.72 -2.11 22.26
N LEU A 126 -10.92 -1.05 22.38
CA LEU A 126 -9.47 -1.10 22.17
C LEU A 126 -8.72 -0.72 23.44
N SER A 127 -7.59 -1.39 23.68
CA SER A 127 -6.57 -1.03 24.67
C SER A 127 -5.25 -0.74 23.96
N THR A 128 -4.28 -0.17 24.67
CA THR A 128 -2.92 0.01 24.13
C THR A 128 -2.19 -1.31 23.88
N ASP A 129 -2.59 -2.37 24.60
CA ASP A 129 -2.03 -3.72 24.48
C ASP A 129 -2.79 -4.56 23.46
N TRP A 130 -3.83 -4.01 22.82
CA TRP A 130 -4.76 -4.77 21.98
C TRP A 130 -4.08 -5.60 20.90
N VAL A 131 -3.03 -5.06 20.24
CA VAL A 131 -2.27 -5.81 19.23
C VAL A 131 -1.56 -7.00 19.85
N ILE A 132 -0.94 -6.83 21.02
CA ILE A 132 -0.26 -7.91 21.75
C ILE A 132 -1.26 -9.01 22.12
N ASP A 133 -2.48 -8.62 22.51
CA ASP A 133 -3.52 -9.53 22.99
C ASP A 133 -4.29 -10.26 21.86
N HIS A 134 -4.31 -9.72 20.64
CA HIS A 134 -5.22 -10.18 19.57
C HIS A 134 -4.56 -10.48 18.22
N TRP A 135 -3.26 -10.21 18.04
CA TRP A 135 -2.55 -10.48 16.78
C TRP A 135 -1.64 -11.71 16.90
N ASP A 136 -2.09 -12.82 16.32
CA ASP A 136 -1.32 -14.08 16.23
C ASP A 136 -0.65 -14.29 14.85
N GLY A 137 -0.56 -13.24 14.04
CA GLY A 137 -0.10 -13.30 12.65
C GLY A 137 -1.23 -13.37 11.61
N PRO A 138 -0.89 -13.34 10.31
CA PRO A 138 -1.89 -13.27 9.25
C PRO A 138 -2.63 -14.60 9.07
N ALA A 139 -3.92 -14.62 9.39
CA ALA A 139 -4.79 -15.80 9.25
C ALA A 139 -5.00 -16.28 7.79
N ALA A 140 -4.86 -15.38 6.80
CA ALA A 140 -5.11 -15.64 5.37
C ALA A 140 -3.95 -15.17 4.48
N ARG A 141 -2.71 -15.53 4.87
CA ARG A 141 -1.49 -15.14 4.16
C ARG A 141 -1.54 -15.48 2.66
N ASP A 142 -2.03 -16.68 2.32
CA ASP A 142 -2.07 -17.17 0.95
C ASP A 142 -3.07 -16.40 0.06
N GLU A 143 -4.24 -16.04 0.57
CA GLU A 143 -5.26 -15.30 -0.19
C GLU A 143 -4.79 -13.88 -0.55
N LEU A 144 -4.07 -13.22 0.36
CA LEU A 144 -3.53 -11.87 0.14
C LEU A 144 -2.40 -11.87 -0.90
N ILE A 145 -1.62 -12.95 -0.96
CA ILE A 145 -0.61 -13.17 -2.00
C ILE A 145 -1.27 -13.27 -3.36
N ASP A 146 -2.32 -14.08 -3.46
CA ASP A 146 -3.02 -14.30 -4.72
C ASP A 146 -3.68 -13.02 -5.23
N HIS A 147 -4.26 -12.23 -4.33
CA HIS A 147 -4.79 -10.90 -4.66
C HIS A 147 -3.71 -9.96 -5.21
N ALA A 148 -2.57 -9.84 -4.53
CA ALA A 148 -1.46 -9.00 -4.97
C ALA A 148 -0.90 -9.45 -6.33
N ARG A 149 -0.81 -10.77 -6.58
CA ARG A 149 -0.37 -11.34 -7.86
C ARG A 149 -1.36 -11.06 -8.99
N ALA A 150 -2.64 -11.31 -8.77
CA ALA A 150 -3.68 -11.05 -9.76
C ALA A 150 -3.74 -9.56 -10.13
N ALA A 151 -3.64 -8.69 -9.13
CA ALA A 151 -3.67 -7.25 -9.34
C ALA A 151 -2.39 -6.74 -10.02
N ALA A 152 -1.21 -7.29 -9.71
CA ALA A 152 0.02 -7.00 -10.43
C ALA A 152 -0.04 -7.43 -11.90
N ALA A 153 -0.61 -8.60 -12.20
CA ALA A 153 -0.85 -9.04 -13.59
C ALA A 153 -1.81 -8.09 -14.33
N GLY A 154 -2.87 -7.63 -13.66
CA GLY A 154 -3.80 -6.62 -14.19
C GLY A 154 -3.17 -5.24 -14.41
N ALA A 155 -2.31 -4.80 -13.49
CA ALA A 155 -1.59 -3.52 -13.56
C ALA A 155 -0.55 -3.53 -14.70
N VAL A 156 0.19 -4.62 -14.89
CA VAL A 156 1.10 -4.81 -16.03
C VAL A 156 0.32 -4.77 -17.36
N THR A 157 -0.86 -5.37 -17.39
CA THR A 157 -1.74 -5.34 -18.58
C THR A 157 -2.24 -3.92 -18.89
N ARG A 158 -2.64 -3.16 -17.87
CA ARG A 158 -3.07 -1.75 -18.01
C ARG A 158 -1.93 -0.82 -18.43
N ALA A 159 -0.76 -0.95 -17.81
CA ALA A 159 0.43 -0.19 -18.18
C ALA A 159 0.90 -0.49 -19.62
N SER A 160 0.66 -1.71 -20.11
CA SER A 160 0.92 -2.09 -21.50
C SER A 160 -0.13 -1.57 -22.48
N ALA A 161 -1.36 -1.31 -22.03
CA ALA A 161 -2.44 -0.74 -22.84
C ALA A 161 -2.35 0.80 -22.96
N ASP A 162 -1.83 1.48 -21.93
CA ASP A 162 -1.63 2.94 -21.91
C ASP A 162 -0.28 3.39 -22.50
N ALA A 163 0.53 2.45 -23.02
CA ALA A 163 1.77 2.80 -23.72
C ALA A 163 1.45 3.47 -25.07
N PRO A 164 1.99 4.67 -25.37
CA PRO A 164 1.71 5.36 -26.62
C PRO A 164 2.23 4.54 -27.81
N SER A 165 1.33 4.17 -28.72
CA SER A 165 1.65 3.50 -29.98
C SER A 165 2.24 4.50 -30.99
N GLY A 166 3.55 4.76 -30.90
CA GLY A 166 4.30 5.58 -31.85
C GLY A 166 5.79 5.21 -31.85
N PRO A 167 6.51 5.30 -32.99
CA PRO A 167 7.77 4.59 -33.16
C PRO A 167 8.91 5.32 -32.45
N ALA A 168 9.49 4.67 -31.43
CA ALA A 168 10.78 5.07 -30.87
C ALA A 168 11.90 4.56 -31.78
N GLY A 169 12.38 5.42 -32.68
CA GLY A 169 13.65 5.21 -33.36
C GLY A 169 14.81 5.63 -32.45
N THR A 170 15.68 4.70 -32.06
CA THR A 170 17.08 4.61 -32.50
C THR A 170 17.74 3.38 -31.84
N THR A 171 18.25 2.52 -32.71
CA THR A 171 19.15 1.35 -32.54
C THR A 171 20.28 1.58 -31.53
N SER A 172 20.79 0.60 -30.77
CA SER A 172 21.36 -0.70 -31.18
C SER A 172 21.50 -1.56 -29.91
N LEU A 173 21.24 -2.86 -29.90
CA LEU A 173 22.19 -3.92 -30.29
C LEU A 173 21.43 -5.13 -30.89
N HIS A 174 21.81 -5.55 -32.09
CA HIS A 174 21.63 -6.92 -32.59
C HIS A 174 23.00 -7.62 -32.47
N LYS A 175 23.15 -8.89 -32.11
CA LYS A 175 22.59 -10.15 -32.64
C LYS A 175 22.90 -11.22 -31.56
N ASP A 176 22.07 -12.17 -31.17
CA ASP A 176 21.42 -13.20 -31.98
C ASP A 176 20.10 -13.71 -31.35
N ASP A 177 19.26 -14.28 -32.22
CA ASP A 177 17.85 -14.69 -32.11
C ASP A 177 17.67 -16.15 -31.55
N PRO A 178 16.49 -16.79 -31.65
CA PRO A 178 15.45 -16.97 -30.63
C PRO A 178 15.40 -18.38 -29.99
N GLY A 179 14.71 -18.51 -28.86
CA GLY A 179 14.11 -19.80 -28.48
C GLY A 179 14.89 -20.66 -27.48
N ALA A 180 15.15 -20.12 -26.29
CA ALA A 180 15.09 -20.82 -25.01
C ALA A 180 15.45 -19.80 -23.94
N GLY A 181 14.52 -19.50 -23.03
CA GLY A 181 14.86 -18.71 -21.84
C GLY A 181 16.03 -19.39 -21.13
N THR A 182 17.17 -18.70 -21.04
CA THR A 182 18.29 -19.27 -20.29
C THR A 182 17.83 -19.45 -18.85
N ILE A 183 18.13 -20.63 -18.30
CA ILE A 183 17.74 -21.05 -16.95
C ILE A 183 18.04 -19.96 -15.92
N TRP A 184 19.10 -19.18 -16.15
CA TRP A 184 19.53 -18.03 -15.35
C TRP A 184 18.66 -16.77 -15.50
N ARG A 185 18.19 -16.43 -16.71
CA ARG A 185 17.23 -15.34 -16.95
C ARG A 185 15.86 -15.67 -16.39
N ASP A 186 15.42 -16.91 -16.54
CA ASP A 186 14.15 -17.35 -15.98
C ASP A 186 14.25 -17.60 -14.47
N ALA A 187 15.41 -18.02 -13.95
CA ALA A 187 15.67 -18.04 -12.52
C ALA A 187 15.76 -16.63 -11.93
N GLY A 188 16.33 -15.66 -12.65
CA GLY A 188 16.37 -14.26 -12.24
C GLY A 188 14.98 -13.61 -12.23
N ARG A 189 14.14 -13.89 -13.23
CA ARG A 189 12.73 -13.50 -13.24
C ARG A 189 11.93 -14.21 -12.16
N ARG A 190 12.08 -15.52 -11.99
CA ARG A 190 11.47 -16.27 -10.88
C ARG A 190 11.93 -15.68 -9.55
N ALA A 191 13.21 -15.42 -9.32
CA ALA A 191 13.76 -14.81 -8.11
C ALA A 191 13.39 -13.34 -7.89
N ALA A 192 12.96 -12.61 -8.93
CA ALA A 192 12.42 -11.26 -8.83
C ALA A 192 10.90 -11.27 -8.51
N VAL A 193 10.20 -12.33 -8.90
CA VAL A 193 8.79 -12.59 -8.58
C VAL A 193 8.64 -13.35 -7.25
N ASP A 194 9.72 -14.01 -6.78
CA ASP A 194 9.85 -14.80 -5.54
C ASP A 194 10.40 -13.97 -4.36
N ARG A 195 10.39 -12.63 -4.46
CA ARG A 195 10.64 -11.72 -3.31
C ARG A 195 9.40 -11.44 -2.47
N TRP A 196 8.45 -12.36 -2.57
CA TRP A 196 7.46 -12.62 -1.55
C TRP A 196 7.75 -14.02 -0.97
N PRO A 197 8.36 -14.19 0.21
CA PRO A 197 8.91 -15.49 0.57
C PRO A 197 8.13 -16.20 1.69
N ARG A 198 7.65 -17.42 1.36
CA ARG A 198 7.40 -18.62 2.20
C ARG A 198 6.80 -18.48 3.60
#